data_AF-A0A7C2H5D7-F1
#
_entry.id   AF-A0A7C2H5D7-F1
#
_cell.length_a   1.000
_cell.length_b   1.000
_cell.length_c   1.000
_cell.angle_alpha   90.00
_cell.angle_beta   90.00
_cell.angle_gamma   90.00
#
_symmetry.space_group_name_H-M   'P 1'
#
loop_
_entity.id
_entity.type
_entity.pdbx_description
1 polymer ?
#
loop_
_entity_poly.entity_id
_entity_poly.type
_entity_poly.pdbx_seq_one_letter_code
_entity_poly.pdbx_strand_id
1 'polypeptide(L)'
;MPGRFLDRPTRFLARVEVDGREILAHLPNAGRLRELLVPGGEVLLAPRAGPRRTAFDLVLCRIPPGERGPEGGEWACVDARLPPRVLAAALARDAVPGLEGGRVVRAEPPLGEGRADLLVGGPGWEAVVEAKSITLVRAGAGLFPDSPTLRGARHAEELARLRGRRRVVAFVVQRPDARAVRANEPADPAFAAALRRAERGGVEVVAGRCAVGPEGVAWASPLPFERFRPDASPPPLPDHVRPGLRLLVCGMNPGRYSAWYGMFFARPGNLFWPAMRAAGLVPPASGPGEEAWLCRERGIGFTDVVKRPTGGVEEVGEEEWRAGAARLRALVRRLRPRAVCLVGLRGARAVLGPSARPGPQAEPLEGVPCFALPATSGRQAAYGRREVFAWFRALARWLEGVAPG
;
A
#
# COMPACT_ATOMS: atom_id res chain seq x y z
N MET A 1 26.66 -7.35 -6.34
CA MET A 1 27.50 -6.51 -5.46
C MET A 1 26.65 -5.99 -4.31
N PRO A 2 26.99 -6.29 -3.04
CA PRO A 2 26.26 -5.80 -1.88
C PRO A 2 26.50 -4.31 -1.62
N GLY A 3 25.55 -3.66 -0.97
CA GLY A 3 25.65 -2.26 -0.57
C GLY A 3 24.58 -1.85 0.44
N ARG A 4 24.63 -0.61 0.88
CA ARG A 4 23.66 0.02 1.80
C ARG A 4 22.90 1.11 1.08
N PHE A 5 21.58 1.01 1.06
CA PHE A 5 20.73 2.04 0.47
C PHE A 5 20.84 3.34 1.28
N LEU A 6 21.11 4.45 0.60
CA LEU A 6 21.19 5.78 1.22
C LEU A 6 19.88 6.53 1.01
N ASP A 7 19.57 6.83 -0.25
CA ASP A 7 18.31 7.46 -0.64
C ASP A 7 17.97 7.20 -2.11
N ARG A 8 16.85 7.78 -2.54
CA ARG A 8 16.31 7.68 -3.90
C ARG A 8 15.99 9.07 -4.42
N PRO A 9 16.97 9.75 -5.07
CA PRO A 9 16.79 11.13 -5.51
C PRO A 9 15.69 11.28 -6.57
N THR A 10 15.51 10.26 -7.41
CA THR A 10 14.44 10.23 -8.43
C THR A 10 13.79 8.85 -8.50
N ARG A 11 12.67 8.72 -9.22
CA ARG A 11 12.01 7.42 -9.41
C ARG A 11 12.92 6.36 -10.02
N PHE A 12 13.96 6.72 -10.76
CA PHE A 12 14.79 5.74 -11.49
C PHE A 12 16.25 5.73 -11.06
N LEU A 13 16.59 6.43 -9.97
CA LEU A 13 17.96 6.57 -9.48
C LEU A 13 17.98 6.33 -7.96
N ALA A 14 18.86 5.43 -7.53
CA ALA A 14 19.16 5.18 -6.13
C ALA A 14 20.62 5.48 -5.84
N ARG A 15 20.88 6.01 -4.64
CA ARG A 15 22.21 6.28 -4.10
C ARG A 15 22.51 5.19 -3.09
N VAL A 16 23.65 4.52 -3.26
CA VAL A 16 24.01 3.31 -2.50
C VAL A 16 25.45 3.44 -2.06
N GLU A 17 25.73 3.12 -0.81
CA GLU A 17 27.08 3.01 -0.29
C GLU A 17 27.60 1.58 -0.54
N VAL A 18 28.78 1.49 -1.15
CA VAL A 18 29.51 0.24 -1.39
C VAL A 18 30.96 0.47 -0.99
N ASP A 19 31.46 -0.33 -0.06
CA ASP A 19 32.84 -0.24 0.47
C ASP A 19 33.21 1.19 0.91
N GLY A 20 32.28 1.87 1.59
CA GLY A 20 32.45 3.25 2.08
C GLY A 20 32.39 4.33 1.00
N ARG A 21 32.06 3.98 -0.25
CA ARG A 21 31.92 4.94 -1.36
C ARG A 21 30.48 5.01 -1.83
N GLU A 22 30.04 6.22 -2.11
CA GLU A 22 28.74 6.46 -2.73
C GLU A 22 28.79 6.12 -4.22
N ILE A 23 27.81 5.35 -4.68
CA ILE A 23 27.59 5.07 -6.10
C ILE A 23 26.13 5.28 -6.48
N LEU A 24 25.92 5.58 -7.77
CA LEU A 24 24.60 5.69 -8.37
C LEU A 24 24.20 4.41 -9.08
N ALA A 25 23.03 3.88 -8.73
CA ALA A 25 22.42 2.72 -9.36
C ALA A 25 21.09 3.10 -10.03
N HIS A 26 20.85 2.59 -11.24
CA HIS A 26 19.52 2.69 -11.84
C HIS A 26 18.54 1.80 -11.08
N LEU A 27 17.35 2.32 -10.81
CA LEU A 27 16.26 1.57 -10.22
C LEU A 27 15.17 1.34 -11.28
N PRO A 28 15.09 0.14 -11.88
CA PRO A 28 14.12 -0.17 -12.94
C PRO A 28 12.71 -0.42 -12.39
N ASN A 29 12.20 0.52 -11.59
CA ASN A 29 10.90 0.45 -10.95
C ASN A 29 10.37 1.85 -10.66
N ALA A 30 9.23 2.21 -11.24
CA ALA A 30 8.62 3.53 -11.07
C ALA A 30 7.81 3.68 -9.76
N GLY A 31 7.56 2.56 -9.08
CA GLY A 31 6.82 2.46 -7.84
C GLY A 31 7.51 3.18 -6.68
N ARG A 32 6.83 3.38 -5.54
CA ARG A 32 7.32 4.18 -4.42
C ARG A 32 8.38 3.47 -3.58
N LEU A 33 8.20 2.18 -3.34
CA LEU A 33 9.12 1.29 -2.60
C LEU A 33 9.54 1.82 -1.21
N ARG A 34 8.74 2.66 -0.56
CA ARG A 34 9.09 3.34 0.71
C ARG A 34 9.19 2.38 1.89
N GLU A 35 8.49 1.26 1.78
CA GLU A 35 8.46 0.15 2.73
C GLU A 35 9.60 -0.85 2.55
N LEU A 36 10.34 -0.75 1.44
CA LEU A 36 11.46 -1.64 1.10
C LEU A 36 12.81 -0.89 1.12
N LEU A 37 12.87 0.27 0.48
CA LEU A 37 14.08 1.09 0.37
C LEU A 37 14.15 2.07 1.55
N VAL A 38 14.56 1.54 2.70
CA VAL A 38 14.78 2.30 3.93
C VAL A 38 16.28 2.60 4.07
N PRO A 39 16.69 3.84 4.39
CA PRO A 39 18.11 4.20 4.59
C PRO A 39 18.84 3.22 5.53
N GLY A 40 20.04 2.81 5.16
CA GLY A 40 20.84 1.77 5.84
C GLY A 40 20.45 0.33 5.48
N GLY A 41 19.35 0.13 4.75
CA GLY A 41 18.91 -1.18 4.29
C GLY A 41 19.92 -1.83 3.36
N GLU A 42 20.14 -3.14 3.51
CA GLU A 42 21.03 -3.90 2.64
C GLU A 42 20.38 -4.11 1.25
N VAL A 43 21.15 -3.89 0.20
CA VAL A 43 20.74 -4.03 -1.20
C VAL A 43 21.77 -4.80 -2.01
N LEU A 44 21.34 -5.44 -3.10
CA LEU A 44 22.23 -6.02 -4.09
C LEU A 44 22.07 -5.30 -5.43
N LEU A 45 23.24 -5.00 -6.00
CA LEU A 45 23.40 -4.36 -7.30
C LEU A 45 23.87 -5.37 -8.33
N ALA A 46 23.29 -5.30 -9.53
CA ALA A 46 23.69 -6.07 -10.69
C ALA A 46 24.50 -5.18 -11.66
N PRO A 47 25.70 -5.62 -12.12
CA PRO A 47 26.47 -4.89 -13.11
C PRO A 47 25.72 -4.87 -14.45
N ARG A 48 25.87 -3.79 -15.20
CA ARG A 48 25.25 -3.63 -16.52
C ARG A 48 26.25 -3.07 -17.50
N ALA A 49 26.47 -3.79 -18.59
CA ALA A 49 27.34 -3.38 -19.68
C ALA A 49 26.69 -2.30 -20.56
N GLY A 50 27.52 -1.52 -21.26
CA GLY A 50 27.10 -0.54 -22.28
C GLY A 50 27.27 0.93 -21.87
N PRO A 51 27.04 1.88 -22.80
CA PRO A 51 27.19 3.30 -22.55
C PRO A 51 25.98 3.83 -21.77
N ARG A 52 26.08 3.85 -20.45
CA ARG A 52 25.01 4.27 -19.54
C ARG A 52 25.56 5.13 -18.40
N ARG A 53 24.73 6.04 -17.90
CA ARG A 53 25.08 6.96 -16.81
C ARG A 53 25.37 6.25 -15.48
N THR A 54 24.80 5.05 -15.28
CA THR A 54 25.00 4.24 -14.08
C THR A 54 25.56 2.88 -14.46
N ALA A 55 26.61 2.40 -13.80
CA ALA A 55 27.20 1.08 -14.09
C ALA A 55 26.38 -0.10 -13.53
N PHE A 56 25.40 0.19 -12.66
CA PHE A 56 24.66 -0.81 -11.90
C PHE A 56 23.15 -0.59 -11.95
N ASP A 57 22.39 -1.68 -11.84
CA ASP A 57 20.99 -1.64 -11.44
C ASP A 57 20.84 -2.10 -9.99
N LEU A 58 19.99 -1.44 -9.20
CA LEU A 58 19.54 -1.94 -7.91
C LEU A 58 18.45 -2.99 -8.15
N VAL A 59 18.73 -4.24 -7.80
CA VAL A 59 17.89 -5.40 -8.17
C VAL A 59 17.24 -6.07 -6.98
N LEU A 60 17.92 -6.16 -5.84
CA LEU A 60 17.40 -6.77 -4.61
C LEU A 60 17.56 -5.82 -3.42
N CYS A 61 16.65 -5.93 -2.46
CA CYS A 61 16.75 -5.28 -1.15
C CYS A 61 16.28 -6.23 -0.05
N ARG A 62 16.86 -6.13 1.14
CA ARG A 62 16.34 -6.82 2.31
C ARG A 62 14.99 -6.21 2.70
N ILE A 63 14.03 -7.07 2.99
CA ILE A 63 12.74 -6.68 3.55
C ILE A 63 12.98 -6.16 4.98
N PRO A 64 12.67 -4.89 5.28
CA PRO A 64 12.85 -4.36 6.62
C PRO A 64 11.92 -5.05 7.64
N PRO A 65 12.35 -5.21 8.91
CA PRO A 65 11.45 -5.56 10.00
C PRO A 65 10.29 -4.55 10.14
N GLY A 66 9.12 -4.97 10.63
CA GLY A 66 7.99 -4.05 10.79
C GLY A 66 6.64 -4.75 10.93
N GLU A 67 5.60 -4.23 10.25
CA GLU A 67 4.20 -4.74 10.27
C GLU A 67 4.02 -6.23 9.93
N ARG A 68 5.10 -6.94 9.59
CA ARG A 68 5.12 -8.35 9.18
C ARG A 68 5.82 -9.27 10.17
N GLY A 69 6.25 -8.74 11.30
CA GLY A 69 6.95 -9.49 12.34
C GLY A 69 8.37 -8.98 12.58
N PRO A 70 9.00 -9.49 13.65
CA PRO A 70 10.31 -9.02 14.13
C PRO A 70 11.48 -9.49 13.27
N GLU A 71 11.30 -10.53 12.46
CA GLU A 71 12.41 -11.26 11.84
C GLU A 71 12.97 -10.56 10.59
N GLY A 72 12.13 -9.91 9.76
CA GLY A 72 12.57 -9.23 8.54
C GLY A 72 13.54 -10.07 7.70
N GLY A 73 14.42 -9.42 6.93
CA GLY A 73 15.65 -10.05 6.46
C GLY A 73 15.54 -10.96 5.23
N GLU A 74 14.36 -11.32 4.75
CA GLU A 74 14.22 -11.97 3.43
C GLU A 74 14.54 -10.98 2.29
N TRP A 75 14.83 -11.49 1.08
CA TRP A 75 15.06 -10.64 -0.08
C TRP A 75 13.75 -10.31 -0.82
N ALA A 76 13.65 -9.08 -1.30
CA ALA A 76 12.68 -8.65 -2.30
C ALA A 76 13.40 -8.26 -3.58
N CYS A 77 12.88 -8.67 -4.73
CA CYS A 77 13.38 -8.19 -6.02
C CYS A 77 12.59 -6.95 -6.44
N VAL A 78 13.32 -5.87 -6.70
CA VAL A 78 12.73 -4.59 -7.09
C VAL A 78 12.83 -4.31 -8.59
N ASP A 79 13.35 -5.23 -9.40
CA ASP A 79 13.40 -5.08 -10.86
C ASP A 79 12.04 -5.40 -11.50
N ALA A 80 11.27 -4.36 -11.82
CA ALA A 80 9.91 -4.52 -12.35
C ALA A 80 9.86 -5.03 -13.80
N ARG A 81 11.01 -5.19 -14.47
CA ARG A 81 11.10 -5.75 -15.84
C ARG A 81 11.20 -7.28 -15.84
N LEU A 82 11.44 -7.87 -14.67
CA LEU A 82 11.71 -9.30 -14.53
C LEU A 82 10.50 -10.24 -14.69
N PRO A 83 9.24 -9.85 -14.37
CA PRO A 83 8.08 -10.76 -14.39
C PRO A 83 7.90 -11.61 -15.66
N PRO A 84 8.04 -11.08 -16.90
CA PRO A 84 7.88 -11.91 -18.10
C PRO A 84 8.91 -13.05 -18.18
N ARG A 85 10.15 -12.80 -17.73
CA ARG A 85 11.22 -13.83 -17.72
C ARG A 85 10.96 -14.90 -16.65
N VAL A 86 10.47 -14.49 -15.49
CA VAL A 86 10.07 -15.42 -14.42
C VAL A 86 8.91 -16.30 -14.88
N LEU A 87 7.91 -15.72 -15.54
CA LEU A 87 6.78 -16.47 -16.11
C LEU A 87 7.24 -17.44 -17.19
N ALA A 88 8.11 -17.03 -18.10
CA ALA A 88 8.66 -17.90 -19.13
C ALA A 88 9.35 -19.14 -18.54
N ALA A 89 10.18 -18.95 -17.50
CA ALA A 89 10.85 -20.05 -16.81
C ALA A 89 9.87 -20.95 -16.03
N ALA A 90 8.81 -20.38 -15.46
CA ALA A 90 7.77 -21.12 -14.76
C ALA A 90 6.91 -21.96 -15.71
N LEU A 91 6.56 -21.42 -16.88
CA LEU A 91 5.81 -22.11 -17.94
C LEU A 91 6.60 -23.32 -18.47
N ALA A 92 7.92 -23.20 -18.65
CA ALA A 92 8.76 -24.32 -19.08
C ALA A 92 8.74 -25.51 -18.12
N ARG A 93 8.30 -25.30 -16.87
CA ARG A 93 8.19 -26.31 -15.80
C ARG A 93 6.74 -26.59 -15.41
N ASP A 94 5.78 -26.11 -16.20
CA ASP A 94 4.33 -26.28 -15.97
C ASP A 94 3.88 -25.81 -14.57
N ALA A 95 4.52 -24.76 -14.04
CA ALA A 95 4.30 -24.25 -12.68
C ALA A 95 3.27 -23.12 -12.58
N VAL A 96 2.73 -22.64 -13.71
CA VAL A 96 1.76 -21.53 -13.77
C VAL A 96 0.34 -22.11 -13.93
N PRO A 97 -0.55 -21.97 -12.92
CA PRO A 97 -1.87 -22.57 -12.97
C PRO A 97 -2.69 -22.14 -14.18
N GLY A 98 -3.31 -23.10 -14.83
CA GLY A 98 -4.16 -22.90 -16.00
C GLY A 98 -3.39 -22.69 -17.31
N LEU A 99 -2.06 -22.65 -17.29
CA LEU A 99 -1.21 -22.52 -18.48
C LEU A 99 -0.25 -23.72 -18.65
N GLU A 100 -0.58 -24.85 -18.04
CA GLU A 100 0.17 -26.11 -18.17
C GLU A 100 0.23 -26.58 -19.64
N GLY A 101 1.37 -27.13 -20.04
CA GLY A 101 1.68 -27.46 -21.44
C GLY A 101 1.98 -26.24 -22.31
N GLY A 102 1.86 -25.02 -21.76
CA GLY A 102 2.13 -23.77 -22.45
C GLY A 102 3.63 -23.45 -22.54
N ARG A 103 4.07 -22.93 -23.68
CA ARG A 103 5.44 -22.41 -23.88
C ARG A 103 5.39 -21.01 -24.50
N VAL A 104 6.40 -20.20 -24.24
CA VAL A 104 6.48 -18.85 -24.82
C VAL A 104 6.71 -18.99 -26.32
N VAL A 105 5.74 -18.53 -27.10
CA VAL A 105 5.81 -18.46 -28.58
C VAL A 105 6.48 -17.16 -28.99
N ARG A 106 6.12 -16.06 -28.33
CA ARG A 106 6.61 -14.72 -28.67
C ARG A 106 6.62 -13.80 -27.45
N ALA A 107 7.70 -13.06 -27.27
CA ALA A 107 7.72 -11.92 -26.37
C ALA A 107 7.18 -10.66 -27.06
N GLU A 108 6.55 -9.77 -26.31
CA GLU A 108 6.08 -8.47 -26.79
C GLU A 108 5.09 -8.54 -27.99
N PRO A 109 4.07 -9.44 -28.00
CA PRO A 109 3.09 -9.49 -29.08
C PRO A 109 2.19 -8.24 -29.10
N PRO A 110 1.61 -7.86 -30.26
CA PRO A 110 0.68 -6.75 -30.34
C PRO A 110 -0.55 -6.90 -29.43
N LEU A 111 -0.94 -5.83 -28.76
CA LEU A 111 -2.16 -5.73 -27.95
C LEU A 111 -2.68 -4.28 -28.01
N GLY A 112 -3.84 -4.06 -28.63
CA GLY A 112 -4.42 -2.73 -28.76
C GLY A 112 -3.45 -1.74 -29.41
N GLU A 113 -3.18 -0.62 -28.75
CA GLU A 113 -2.23 0.41 -29.21
C GLU A 113 -0.77 0.11 -28.83
N GLY A 114 -0.53 -0.98 -28.08
CA GLY A 114 0.77 -1.33 -27.56
C GLY A 114 1.11 -2.81 -27.71
N ARG A 115 1.78 -3.34 -26.69
CA ARG A 115 2.25 -4.72 -26.63
C ARG A 115 1.93 -5.30 -25.27
N ALA A 116 1.54 -6.57 -25.26
CA ALA A 116 1.50 -7.40 -24.05
C ALA A 116 2.89 -7.99 -23.81
N ASP A 117 3.12 -8.63 -22.66
CA ASP A 117 4.44 -9.19 -22.35
C ASP A 117 4.74 -10.50 -23.11
N LEU A 118 3.78 -11.42 -23.18
CA LEU A 118 4.00 -12.76 -23.76
C LEU A 118 2.79 -13.25 -24.57
N LEU A 119 3.09 -13.97 -25.65
CA LEU A 119 2.19 -14.93 -26.29
C LEU A 119 2.65 -16.33 -25.90
N VAL A 120 1.75 -17.08 -25.27
CA VAL A 120 1.98 -18.45 -24.82
C VAL A 120 1.12 -19.39 -25.66
N GLY A 121 1.73 -20.43 -26.22
CA GLY A 121 1.04 -21.46 -26.98
C GLY A 121 1.05 -22.79 -26.23
N GLY A 122 -0.08 -23.48 -26.19
CA GLY A 122 -0.21 -24.83 -25.66
C GLY A 122 -1.07 -25.71 -26.58
N PRO A 123 -1.40 -26.94 -26.17
CA PRO A 123 -2.13 -27.88 -27.01
C PRO A 123 -3.54 -27.37 -27.38
N GLY A 124 -3.71 -26.89 -28.61
CA GLY A 124 -4.98 -26.38 -29.13
C GLY A 124 -5.39 -25.00 -28.62
N TRP A 125 -4.49 -24.25 -27.96
CA TRP A 125 -4.80 -22.91 -27.45
C TRP A 125 -3.62 -21.95 -27.51
N GLU A 126 -3.92 -20.66 -27.62
CA GLU A 126 -2.97 -19.57 -27.40
C GLU A 126 -3.50 -18.61 -26.32
N ALA A 127 -2.59 -18.05 -25.53
CA ALA A 127 -2.89 -17.07 -24.50
C ALA A 127 -2.01 -15.83 -24.66
N VAL A 128 -2.63 -14.65 -24.68
CA VAL A 128 -1.92 -13.38 -24.49
C VAL A 128 -1.82 -13.11 -22.99
N VAL A 129 -0.60 -12.96 -22.49
CA VAL A 129 -0.30 -12.81 -21.07
C VAL A 129 0.33 -11.43 -20.82
N GLU A 130 -0.28 -10.68 -19.91
CA GLU A 130 0.25 -9.42 -19.39
C GLU A 130 0.72 -9.64 -17.94
N ALA A 131 2.01 -9.47 -17.71
CA ALA A 131 2.65 -9.62 -16.43
C ALA A 131 2.59 -8.32 -15.61
N LYS A 132 2.35 -8.43 -14.30
CA LYS A 132 2.34 -7.32 -13.36
C LYS A 132 3.35 -7.57 -12.25
N SER A 133 4.32 -6.68 -12.11
CA SER A 133 5.30 -6.68 -11.01
C SER A 133 4.65 -6.24 -9.71
N ILE A 134 4.75 -7.06 -8.66
CA ILE A 134 4.32 -6.70 -7.30
C ILE A 134 5.51 -6.77 -6.34
N THR A 135 5.80 -5.63 -5.70
CA THR A 135 6.76 -5.50 -4.59
C THR A 135 6.08 -5.01 -3.31
N LEU A 136 4.93 -4.34 -3.43
CA LEU A 136 4.11 -3.95 -2.29
C LEU A 136 3.36 -5.18 -1.79
N VAL A 137 3.70 -5.63 -0.59
CA VAL A 137 2.92 -6.64 0.14
C VAL A 137 2.49 -5.99 1.47
N ARG A 138 1.30 -6.27 1.97
CA ARG A 138 0.82 -5.76 3.27
C ARG A 138 -0.06 -6.81 3.93
N ALA A 139 0.20 -7.10 5.20
CA ALA A 139 -0.50 -8.15 5.94
C ALA A 139 -0.57 -9.49 5.14
N GLY A 140 0.54 -9.85 4.48
CA GLY A 140 0.64 -11.03 3.63
C GLY A 140 0.00 -10.91 2.23
N ALA A 141 -0.73 -9.85 1.91
CA ALA A 141 -1.32 -9.68 0.58
C ALA A 141 -0.41 -8.82 -0.33
N GLY A 142 -0.02 -9.35 -1.50
CA GLY A 142 0.57 -8.57 -2.58
C GLY A 142 -0.45 -7.64 -3.21
N LEU A 143 -0.09 -6.36 -3.37
CA LEU A 143 -1.00 -5.29 -3.78
C LEU A 143 -0.52 -4.67 -5.09
N PHE A 144 -1.39 -4.66 -6.11
CA PHE A 144 -1.12 -3.98 -7.38
C PHE A 144 -2.24 -3.01 -7.78
N PRO A 145 -1.91 -1.77 -8.21
CA PRO A 145 -0.57 -1.19 -8.24
C PRO A 145 -0.20 -0.59 -6.88
N ASP A 146 1.03 -0.11 -6.71
CA ASP A 146 1.44 0.67 -5.54
C ASP A 146 1.08 2.17 -5.65
N SER A 147 0.73 2.61 -6.85
CA SER A 147 0.35 3.97 -7.22
C SER A 147 -0.50 3.95 -8.50
N PRO A 148 -1.31 5.00 -8.79
CA PRO A 148 -2.14 5.03 -9.98
C PRO A 148 -1.40 4.67 -11.28
N THR A 149 -1.98 3.78 -12.09
CA THR A 149 -1.40 3.25 -13.34
C THR A 149 -2.38 3.31 -14.50
N LEU A 150 -2.31 4.41 -15.27
CA LEU A 150 -3.10 4.55 -16.51
C LEU A 150 -2.78 3.44 -17.52
N ARG A 151 -1.50 3.07 -17.64
CA ARG A 151 -1.05 1.99 -18.52
C ARG A 151 -1.65 0.64 -18.11
N GLY A 152 -1.62 0.32 -16.82
CA GLY A 152 -2.18 -0.94 -16.33
C GLY A 152 -3.69 -1.04 -16.55
N ALA A 153 -4.42 0.05 -16.33
CA ALA A 153 -5.85 0.11 -16.59
C ALA A 153 -6.17 -0.08 -18.08
N ARG A 154 -5.45 0.64 -18.97
CA ARG A 154 -5.59 0.49 -20.42
C ARG A 154 -5.32 -0.95 -20.88
N HIS A 155 -4.22 -1.57 -20.45
CA HIS A 155 -3.89 -2.93 -20.86
C HIS A 155 -4.96 -3.94 -20.42
N ALA A 156 -5.55 -3.78 -19.23
CA ALA A 156 -6.66 -4.62 -18.79
C ALA A 156 -7.89 -4.47 -19.70
N GLU A 157 -8.20 -3.25 -20.15
CA GLU A 157 -9.29 -3.00 -21.09
C GLU A 157 -9.00 -3.53 -22.50
N GLU A 158 -7.76 -3.42 -22.97
CA GLU A 158 -7.32 -3.98 -24.25
C GLU A 158 -7.43 -5.52 -24.26
N LEU A 159 -7.01 -6.18 -23.17
CA LEU A 159 -7.20 -7.62 -23.00
C LEU A 159 -8.69 -8.01 -22.99
N ALA A 160 -9.54 -7.21 -22.36
CA ALA A 160 -10.98 -7.47 -22.32
C ALA A 160 -11.62 -7.45 -23.72
N ARG A 161 -11.05 -6.68 -24.66
CA ARG A 161 -11.53 -6.57 -26.04
C ARG A 161 -10.95 -7.64 -26.97
N LEU A 162 -9.83 -8.26 -26.62
CA LEU A 162 -9.19 -9.27 -27.45
C LEU A 162 -10.08 -10.53 -27.59
N ARG A 163 -10.20 -11.03 -28.82
CA ARG A 163 -10.99 -12.22 -29.20
C ARG A 163 -10.09 -13.31 -29.78
N GLY A 164 -10.59 -14.55 -29.82
CA GLY A 164 -9.93 -15.69 -30.49
C GLY A 164 -8.72 -16.27 -29.75
N ARG A 165 -8.35 -15.70 -28.59
CA ARG A 165 -7.27 -16.19 -27.74
C ARG A 165 -7.71 -16.15 -26.28
N ARG A 166 -7.07 -16.96 -25.44
CA ARG A 166 -7.13 -16.76 -23.99
C ARG A 166 -6.43 -15.45 -23.64
N ARG A 167 -6.87 -14.79 -22.56
CA ARG A 167 -6.22 -13.57 -22.07
C ARG A 167 -5.96 -13.72 -20.59
N VAL A 168 -4.75 -13.40 -20.17
CA VAL A 168 -4.30 -13.60 -18.80
C VAL A 168 -3.64 -12.34 -18.28
N VAL A 169 -4.04 -11.92 -17.08
CA VAL A 169 -3.25 -11.02 -16.26
C VAL A 169 -2.50 -11.86 -15.23
N ALA A 170 -1.17 -11.80 -15.26
CA ALA A 170 -0.29 -12.57 -14.41
C ALA A 170 0.40 -11.68 -13.36
N PHE A 171 -0.02 -11.77 -12.10
CA PHE A 171 0.61 -11.06 -11.00
C PHE A 171 1.81 -11.83 -10.46
N VAL A 172 3.00 -11.26 -10.61
CA VAL A 172 4.26 -11.85 -10.13
C VAL A 172 4.71 -11.08 -8.90
N VAL A 173 4.53 -11.69 -7.73
CA VAL A 173 4.99 -11.11 -6.47
C VAL A 173 6.45 -11.45 -6.27
N GLN A 174 7.31 -10.44 -6.43
CA GLN A 174 8.76 -10.57 -6.36
C GLN A 174 9.27 -10.58 -4.91
N ARG A 175 8.55 -11.31 -4.05
CA ARG A 175 8.80 -11.46 -2.62
C ARG A 175 8.30 -12.82 -2.11
N PRO A 176 9.03 -13.45 -1.16
CA PRO A 176 8.63 -14.74 -0.60
C PRO A 176 7.47 -14.66 0.42
N ASP A 177 7.29 -13.50 1.07
CA ASP A 177 6.37 -13.31 2.22
C ASP A 177 4.90 -13.10 1.83
N ALA A 178 4.57 -13.12 0.54
CA ALA A 178 3.20 -13.00 0.07
C ALA A 178 2.43 -14.32 0.20
N ARG A 179 1.16 -14.23 0.63
CA ARG A 179 0.22 -15.33 0.84
C ARG A 179 -1.04 -15.21 -0.03
N ALA A 180 -1.29 -14.02 -0.59
CA ALA A 180 -2.38 -13.75 -1.52
C ALA A 180 -2.01 -12.56 -2.41
N VAL A 181 -2.81 -12.31 -3.45
CA VAL A 181 -2.74 -11.08 -4.26
C VAL A 181 -4.09 -10.38 -4.29
N ARG A 182 -4.10 -9.05 -4.25
CA ARG A 182 -5.28 -8.20 -4.36
C ARG A 182 -5.00 -7.03 -5.30
N ALA A 183 -6.01 -6.60 -6.03
CA ALA A 183 -5.98 -5.28 -6.66
C ALA A 183 -6.01 -4.20 -5.57
N ASN A 184 -5.05 -3.28 -5.59
CA ASN A 184 -4.94 -2.17 -4.64
C ASN A 184 -5.90 -1.04 -5.01
N GLU A 185 -7.19 -1.29 -4.85
CA GLU A 185 -8.23 -0.31 -5.16
C GLU A 185 -8.09 1.04 -4.41
N PRO A 186 -7.63 1.11 -3.14
CA PRO A 186 -7.35 2.40 -2.51
C PRO A 186 -6.31 3.25 -3.25
N ALA A 187 -5.31 2.61 -3.86
CA ALA A 187 -4.28 3.31 -4.64
C ALA A 187 -4.76 3.64 -6.05
N ASP A 188 -5.51 2.73 -6.69
CA ASP A 188 -6.04 2.93 -8.04
C ASP A 188 -7.43 2.29 -8.25
N PRO A 189 -8.51 3.05 -7.98
CA PRO A 189 -9.86 2.59 -8.24
C PRO A 189 -10.15 2.33 -9.73
N ALA A 190 -9.49 3.05 -10.63
CA ALA A 190 -9.71 2.93 -12.07
C ALA A 190 -9.14 1.60 -12.59
N PHE A 191 -7.91 1.26 -12.19
CA PHE A 191 -7.32 -0.04 -12.48
C PHE A 191 -8.17 -1.19 -11.91
N ALA A 192 -8.59 -1.11 -10.64
CA ALA A 192 -9.41 -2.15 -10.03
C ALA A 192 -10.74 -2.34 -10.77
N ALA A 193 -11.38 -1.25 -11.22
CA ALA A 193 -12.59 -1.31 -12.03
C ALA A 193 -12.35 -1.90 -13.43
N ALA A 194 -11.23 -1.54 -14.08
CA ALA A 194 -10.83 -2.08 -15.38
C ALA A 194 -10.56 -3.59 -15.29
N LEU A 195 -9.82 -4.05 -14.28
CA LEU A 195 -9.57 -5.47 -14.04
C LEU A 195 -10.88 -6.24 -13.83
N ARG A 196 -11.79 -5.74 -13.00
CA ARG A 196 -13.12 -6.38 -12.81
C ARG A 196 -13.93 -6.47 -14.11
N ARG A 197 -13.84 -5.45 -14.98
CA ARG A 197 -14.47 -5.50 -16.31
C ARG A 197 -13.81 -6.56 -17.19
N ALA A 198 -12.48 -6.63 -17.18
CA ALA A 198 -11.71 -7.61 -17.91
C ALA A 198 -12.06 -9.03 -17.49
N GLU A 199 -12.13 -9.31 -16.18
CA GLU A 199 -12.55 -10.60 -15.63
C GLU A 199 -13.95 -11.00 -16.10
N ARG A 200 -14.91 -10.06 -16.11
CA ARG A 200 -16.26 -10.30 -16.66
C ARG A 200 -16.25 -10.57 -18.17
N GLY A 201 -15.28 -10.03 -18.89
CA GLY A 201 -15.00 -10.36 -20.29
C GLY A 201 -14.30 -11.72 -20.49
N GLY A 202 -14.03 -12.44 -19.39
CA GLY A 202 -13.36 -13.74 -19.31
C GLY A 202 -11.84 -13.67 -19.21
N VAL A 203 -11.25 -12.50 -18.93
CA VAL A 203 -9.79 -12.39 -18.73
C VAL A 203 -9.45 -13.15 -17.46
N GLU A 204 -8.54 -14.10 -17.57
CA GLU A 204 -8.10 -14.96 -16.47
C GLU A 204 -7.07 -14.21 -15.61
N VAL A 205 -7.08 -14.48 -14.31
CA VAL A 205 -6.11 -13.90 -13.37
C VAL A 205 -5.31 -15.04 -12.77
N VAL A 206 -3.99 -15.01 -12.99
CA VAL A 206 -3.04 -15.90 -12.33
C VAL A 206 -2.13 -15.08 -11.44
N ALA A 207 -1.74 -15.65 -10.31
CA ALA A 207 -0.85 -14.98 -9.37
C ALA A 207 0.11 -15.99 -8.76
N GLY A 208 1.32 -15.53 -8.45
CA GLY A 208 2.29 -16.35 -7.74
C GLY A 208 3.37 -15.50 -7.09
N ARG A 209 4.02 -16.11 -6.10
CA ARG A 209 5.17 -15.53 -5.44
C ARG A 209 6.47 -16.10 -5.97
N CYS A 210 7.52 -15.30 -5.84
CA CYS A 210 8.87 -15.71 -6.14
C CYS A 210 9.62 -16.15 -4.89
N ALA A 211 10.45 -17.18 -5.02
CA ALA A 211 11.65 -17.30 -4.21
C ALA A 211 12.64 -16.25 -4.71
N VAL A 212 13.28 -15.54 -3.78
CA VAL A 212 14.16 -14.42 -4.08
C VAL A 212 15.41 -14.57 -3.22
N GLY A 213 16.57 -14.55 -3.88
CA GLY A 213 17.86 -14.58 -3.21
C GLY A 213 18.98 -14.07 -4.11
N PRO A 214 20.21 -13.95 -3.59
CA PRO A 214 21.36 -13.52 -4.37
C PRO A 214 21.65 -14.42 -5.59
N GLU A 215 21.24 -15.68 -5.53
CA GLU A 215 21.35 -16.68 -6.59
C GLU A 215 20.36 -16.46 -7.75
N GLY A 216 19.26 -15.75 -7.50
CA GLY A 216 18.27 -15.46 -8.52
C GLY A 216 16.85 -15.24 -8.01
N VAL A 217 15.92 -15.19 -8.96
CA VAL A 217 14.49 -15.00 -8.71
C VAL A 217 13.74 -16.04 -9.53
N ALA A 218 12.95 -16.88 -8.87
CA ALA A 218 12.20 -17.95 -9.51
C ALA A 218 10.78 -18.01 -9.00
N TRP A 219 9.83 -18.39 -9.86
CA TRP A 219 8.47 -18.70 -9.43
C TRP A 219 8.51 -19.86 -8.42
N ALA A 220 7.98 -19.61 -7.22
CA ALA A 220 8.00 -20.60 -6.14
C ALA A 220 6.66 -21.33 -6.02
N SER A 221 5.56 -20.58 -5.95
CA SER A 221 4.24 -21.16 -5.78
C SER A 221 3.15 -20.22 -6.28
N PRO A 222 2.00 -20.75 -6.74
CA PRO A 222 0.84 -19.92 -7.01
C PRO A 222 0.30 -19.28 -5.74
N LEU A 223 -0.43 -18.19 -5.91
CA LEU A 223 -1.13 -17.47 -4.85
C LEU A 223 -2.61 -17.27 -5.22
N PRO A 224 -3.52 -17.30 -4.24
CA PRO A 224 -4.90 -16.93 -4.49
C PRO A 224 -5.01 -15.43 -4.84
N PHE A 225 -5.86 -15.12 -5.82
CA PHE A 225 -6.28 -13.75 -6.08
C PHE A 225 -7.59 -13.45 -5.34
N GLU A 226 -7.51 -12.56 -4.35
CA GLU A 226 -8.61 -12.24 -3.47
C GLU A 226 -9.32 -10.94 -3.87
N ARG A 227 -10.64 -10.93 -3.68
CA ARG A 227 -11.50 -9.78 -3.95
C ARG A 227 -12.10 -9.31 -2.63
N PHE A 228 -12.22 -8.00 -2.45
CA PHE A 228 -12.90 -7.45 -1.28
C PHE A 228 -14.33 -7.97 -1.20
N ARG A 229 -14.72 -8.47 -0.02
CA ARG A 229 -16.08 -8.87 0.28
C ARG A 229 -16.62 -8.05 1.46
N PRO A 230 -17.83 -7.46 1.38
CA PRO A 230 -18.38 -6.65 2.47
C PRO A 230 -18.57 -7.38 3.81
N ASP A 231 -18.73 -8.70 3.75
CA ASP A 231 -18.88 -9.65 4.86
C ASP A 231 -17.55 -10.20 5.37
N ALA A 232 -16.42 -9.85 4.74
CA ALA A 232 -15.11 -10.27 5.23
C ALA A 232 -14.88 -9.79 6.67
N SER A 233 -14.21 -10.63 7.46
CA SER A 233 -13.76 -10.33 8.83
C SER A 233 -12.24 -10.10 8.84
N PRO A 234 -11.76 -8.94 8.33
CA PRO A 234 -10.33 -8.65 8.32
C PRO A 234 -9.81 -8.42 9.75
N PRO A 235 -8.50 -8.58 9.99
CA PRO A 235 -7.90 -8.22 11.26
C PRO A 235 -7.99 -6.71 11.52
N PRO A 236 -7.89 -6.26 12.78
CA PRO A 236 -7.71 -4.86 13.12
C PRO A 236 -6.54 -4.20 12.40
N LEU A 237 -6.64 -2.88 12.17
CA LEU A 237 -5.49 -2.11 11.70
C LEU A 237 -4.40 -2.05 12.78
N PRO A 238 -3.11 -2.19 12.44
CA PRO A 238 -2.04 -1.96 13.39
C PRO A 238 -1.97 -0.49 13.79
N ASP A 239 -1.46 -0.21 14.99
CA ASP A 239 -1.15 1.17 15.40
C ASP A 239 0.18 1.59 14.77
N HIS A 240 0.19 2.74 14.09
CA HIS A 240 1.44 3.36 13.62
C HIS A 240 1.84 4.46 14.60
N VAL A 241 2.63 4.10 15.59
CA VAL A 241 3.00 5.00 16.69
C VAL A 241 4.46 4.88 17.09
N ARG A 242 5.02 5.96 17.63
CA ARG A 242 6.36 6.03 18.22
C ARG A 242 6.44 7.19 19.23
N PRO A 243 7.47 7.30 20.07
CA PRO A 243 7.74 8.52 20.83
C PRO A 243 7.98 9.72 19.89
N GLY A 244 7.70 10.95 20.37
CA GLY A 244 7.97 12.19 19.62
C GLY A 244 7.03 12.46 18.44
N LEU A 245 5.79 11.97 18.49
CA LEU A 245 4.79 12.29 17.47
C LEU A 245 4.37 13.76 17.54
N ARG A 246 4.41 14.43 16.39
CA ARG A 246 3.78 15.73 16.14
C ARG A 246 2.26 15.67 16.30
N LEU A 247 1.65 14.59 15.83
CA LEU A 247 0.20 14.44 15.79
C LEU A 247 -0.16 12.96 15.86
N LEU A 248 -0.98 12.57 16.83
CA LEU A 248 -1.63 11.26 16.84
C LEU A 248 -3.05 11.40 16.26
N VAL A 249 -3.28 10.86 15.08
CA VAL A 249 -4.61 10.76 14.47
C VAL A 249 -5.29 9.51 14.98
N CYS A 250 -6.49 9.66 15.54
CA CYS A 250 -7.29 8.58 16.06
C CYS A 250 -8.64 8.53 15.36
N GLY A 251 -8.89 7.49 14.57
CA GLY A 251 -10.22 7.18 14.03
C GLY A 251 -11.18 6.68 15.11
N MET A 252 -12.46 6.54 14.76
CA MET A 252 -13.46 5.91 15.63
C MET A 252 -13.19 4.39 15.72
N ASN A 253 -13.39 3.70 14.60
CA ASN A 253 -13.07 2.30 14.40
C ASN A 253 -12.87 2.04 12.90
N PRO A 254 -12.09 1.02 12.51
CA PRO A 254 -11.84 0.77 11.11
C PRO A 254 -13.10 0.21 10.42
N GLY A 255 -13.45 0.76 9.25
CA GLY A 255 -14.41 0.08 8.38
C GLY A 255 -13.79 -1.20 7.80
N ARG A 256 -14.59 -2.26 7.57
CA ARG A 256 -14.12 -3.54 6.96
C ARG A 256 -13.28 -3.34 5.70
N TYR A 257 -13.60 -2.34 4.87
CA TYR A 257 -12.80 -1.99 3.69
C TYR A 257 -11.39 -1.51 4.04
N SER A 258 -11.28 -0.57 4.98
CA SER A 258 -10.00 -0.05 5.45
C SER A 258 -9.15 -1.17 6.07
N ALA A 259 -9.77 -1.99 6.92
CA ALA A 259 -9.12 -3.14 7.55
C ALA A 259 -8.69 -4.21 6.53
N TRP A 260 -9.51 -4.50 5.52
CA TRP A 260 -9.17 -5.43 4.44
C TRP A 260 -7.88 -5.03 3.72
N TYR A 261 -7.71 -3.73 3.43
CA TYR A 261 -6.48 -3.24 2.79
C TYR A 261 -5.35 -2.94 3.78
N GLY A 262 -5.58 -3.04 5.09
CA GLY A 262 -4.60 -2.65 6.10
C GLY A 262 -4.26 -1.16 6.06
N MET A 263 -5.21 -0.30 5.69
CA MET A 263 -4.97 1.12 5.43
C MET A 263 -5.99 1.99 6.16
N PHE A 264 -5.53 3.07 6.80
CA PHE A 264 -6.42 4.01 7.48
C PHE A 264 -7.19 4.84 6.46
N PHE A 265 -8.49 5.04 6.71
CA PHE A 265 -9.37 5.87 5.88
C PHE A 265 -9.33 5.55 4.37
N ALA A 266 -9.18 4.27 4.01
CA ALA A 266 -8.87 3.83 2.65
C ALA A 266 -10.04 3.82 1.65
N ARG A 267 -11.28 3.83 2.16
CA ARG A 267 -12.47 3.69 1.30
C ARG A 267 -12.56 4.83 0.27
N PRO A 268 -12.75 4.53 -1.02
CA PRO A 268 -13.03 5.55 -2.04
C PRO A 268 -14.15 6.49 -1.60
N GLY A 269 -13.91 7.79 -1.76
CA GLY A 269 -14.83 8.86 -1.32
C GLY A 269 -14.65 9.30 0.13
N ASN A 270 -13.83 8.64 0.95
CA ASN A 270 -13.47 9.18 2.27
C ASN A 270 -12.65 10.48 2.10
N LEU A 271 -13.05 11.52 2.83
CA LEU A 271 -12.49 12.86 2.69
C LEU A 271 -11.20 13.09 3.50
N PHE A 272 -10.79 12.16 4.36
CA PHE A 272 -9.62 12.30 5.25
C PHE A 272 -8.35 12.65 4.48
N TRP A 273 -7.91 11.78 3.57
CA TRP A 273 -6.67 11.98 2.82
C TRP A 273 -6.70 13.22 1.91
N PRO A 274 -7.78 13.48 1.13
CA PRO A 274 -7.93 14.74 0.42
C PRO A 274 -7.82 15.98 1.32
N ALA A 275 -8.44 15.97 2.50
CA ALA A 275 -8.44 17.11 3.42
C ALA A 275 -7.08 17.30 4.11
N MET A 276 -6.40 16.22 4.51
CA MET A 276 -5.02 16.27 5.04
C MET A 276 -4.06 16.93 4.05
N ARG A 277 -4.15 16.58 2.76
CA ARG A 277 -3.34 17.19 1.70
C ARG A 277 -3.68 18.65 1.48
N ALA A 278 -4.98 18.96 1.36
CA ALA A 278 -5.44 20.33 1.11
C ALA A 278 -5.13 21.29 2.26
N ALA A 279 -4.98 20.78 3.48
CA ALA A 279 -4.57 21.55 4.66
C ALA A 279 -3.04 21.61 4.85
N GLY A 280 -2.24 20.97 3.98
CA GLY A 280 -0.77 20.96 4.11
C GLY A 280 -0.23 20.10 5.27
N LEU A 281 -1.08 19.31 5.95
CA LEU A 281 -0.68 18.47 7.08
C LEU A 281 0.22 17.30 6.66
N VAL A 282 0.09 16.86 5.41
CA VAL A 282 0.89 15.79 4.79
C VAL A 282 1.35 16.21 3.39
N PRO A 283 2.44 15.61 2.86
CA PRO A 283 2.88 15.85 1.49
C PRO A 283 1.78 15.61 0.44
N PRO A 284 1.76 16.33 -0.70
CA PRO A 284 0.72 16.22 -1.73
C PRO A 284 0.53 14.83 -2.35
N ALA A 285 1.56 13.97 -2.29
CA ALA A 285 1.48 12.60 -2.81
C ALA A 285 0.96 11.57 -1.78
N SER A 286 0.67 11.98 -0.54
CA SER A 286 0.31 11.06 0.54
C SER A 286 -1.13 10.54 0.40
N GLY A 287 -1.36 9.30 0.81
CA GLY A 287 -2.67 8.65 0.75
C GLY A 287 -2.73 7.41 1.65
N PRO A 288 -3.81 6.62 1.58
CA PRO A 288 -3.92 5.38 2.33
C PRO A 288 -2.72 4.48 2.06
N GLY A 289 -2.17 3.88 3.11
CA GLY A 289 -0.98 3.03 3.01
C GLY A 289 0.36 3.74 3.23
N GLU A 290 0.38 5.05 3.48
CA GLU A 290 1.59 5.81 3.81
C GLU A 290 1.75 6.02 5.33
N GLU A 291 0.92 5.40 6.17
CA GLU A 291 0.81 5.68 7.60
C GLU A 291 2.11 5.40 8.35
N ALA A 292 2.75 4.25 8.10
CA ALA A 292 4.05 3.93 8.70
C ALA A 292 5.15 4.92 8.29
N TRP A 293 5.18 5.33 7.02
CA TRP A 293 6.12 6.33 6.52
C TRP A 293 5.87 7.70 7.15
N LEU A 294 4.61 8.14 7.25
CA LEU A 294 4.23 9.39 7.90
C LEU A 294 4.58 9.38 9.40
N CYS A 295 4.41 8.25 10.07
CA CYS A 295 4.80 8.08 11.47
C CYS A 295 6.31 8.29 11.63
N ARG A 296 7.12 7.60 10.82
CA ARG A 296 8.59 7.66 10.87
C ARG A 296 9.15 9.02 10.43
N GLU A 297 8.72 9.53 9.28
CA GLU A 297 9.36 10.67 8.61
C GLU A 297 8.71 12.02 8.91
N ARG A 298 7.49 12.00 9.44
CA ARG A 298 6.68 13.21 9.67
C ARG A 298 6.11 13.26 11.08
N GLY A 299 6.30 12.23 11.92
CA GLY A 299 5.76 12.21 13.28
C GLY A 299 4.23 12.26 13.31
N ILE A 300 3.55 11.77 12.26
CA ILE A 300 2.09 11.64 12.26
C ILE A 300 1.75 10.18 12.49
N GLY A 301 1.22 9.87 13.67
CA GLY A 301 0.81 8.52 14.05
C GLY A 301 -0.67 8.27 13.77
N PHE A 302 -1.05 7.00 13.72
CA PHE A 302 -2.41 6.56 13.41
C PHE A 302 -2.83 5.43 14.35
N THR A 303 -4.05 5.55 14.90
CA THR A 303 -4.74 4.53 15.67
C THR A 303 -6.26 4.71 15.52
N ASP A 304 -7.04 3.90 16.23
CA ASP A 304 -8.49 4.03 16.35
C ASP A 304 -8.88 4.03 17.83
N VAL A 305 -10.08 4.44 18.19
CA VAL A 305 -10.63 4.25 19.55
C VAL A 305 -10.99 2.77 19.73
N VAL A 306 -11.73 2.18 18.79
CA VAL A 306 -12.09 0.75 18.79
C VAL A 306 -11.35 0.05 17.66
N LYS A 307 -10.70 -1.08 17.97
CA LYS A 307 -9.86 -1.81 17.00
C LYS A 307 -10.66 -2.75 16.08
N ARG A 308 -11.84 -3.21 16.51
CA ARG A 308 -12.65 -4.16 15.75
C ARG A 308 -13.16 -3.54 14.45
N PRO A 309 -12.90 -4.16 13.29
CA PRO A 309 -13.47 -3.71 12.03
C PRO A 309 -14.98 -3.97 11.93
N THR A 310 -15.74 -2.99 11.44
CA THR A 310 -17.19 -3.12 11.28
C THR A 310 -17.68 -2.62 9.92
N GLY A 311 -18.91 -3.00 9.53
CA GLY A 311 -19.58 -2.45 8.36
C GLY A 311 -19.92 -0.97 8.58
N GLY A 312 -20.46 -0.64 9.75
CA GLY A 312 -20.67 0.72 10.24
C GLY A 312 -20.48 0.89 11.75
N VAL A 313 -20.48 2.14 12.21
CA VAL A 313 -20.14 2.48 13.61
C VAL A 313 -21.22 2.01 14.58
N GLU A 314 -22.46 1.91 14.11
CA GLU A 314 -23.64 1.39 14.78
C GLU A 314 -23.47 -0.06 15.28
N GLU A 315 -22.59 -0.85 14.65
CA GLU A 315 -22.25 -2.21 15.10
C GLU A 315 -21.33 -2.24 16.35
N VAL A 316 -20.80 -1.10 16.78
CA VAL A 316 -19.89 -0.99 17.94
C VAL A 316 -20.69 -0.71 19.20
N GLY A 317 -20.57 -1.61 20.18
CA GLY A 317 -21.25 -1.51 21.47
C GLY A 317 -20.62 -0.51 22.43
N GLU A 318 -21.37 -0.09 23.45
CA GLU A 318 -20.92 0.90 24.45
C GLU A 318 -19.73 0.41 25.29
N GLU A 319 -19.67 -0.89 25.60
CA GLU A 319 -18.52 -1.48 26.27
C GLU A 319 -17.24 -1.39 25.43
N GLU A 320 -17.33 -1.60 24.11
CA GLU A 320 -16.19 -1.46 23.22
C GLU A 320 -15.70 -0.01 23.16
N TRP A 321 -16.62 0.97 23.15
CA TRP A 321 -16.26 2.38 23.24
C TRP A 321 -15.55 2.70 24.55
N ARG A 322 -16.07 2.22 25.69
CA ARG A 322 -15.46 2.40 27.01
C ARG A 322 -14.06 1.79 27.08
N ALA A 323 -13.92 0.53 26.65
CA ALA A 323 -12.63 -0.16 26.62
C ALA A 323 -11.64 0.51 25.64
N GLY A 324 -12.14 0.94 24.48
CA GLY A 324 -11.37 1.67 23.48
C GLY A 324 -10.86 3.02 23.96
N ALA A 325 -11.70 3.78 24.65
CA ALA A 325 -11.33 5.05 25.27
C ALA A 325 -10.26 4.86 26.35
N ALA A 326 -10.40 3.85 27.21
CA ALA A 326 -9.39 3.51 28.22
C ALA A 326 -8.03 3.15 27.57
N ARG A 327 -8.06 2.34 26.50
CA ARG A 327 -6.85 2.00 25.73
C ARG A 327 -6.19 3.24 25.13
N LEU A 328 -6.97 4.11 24.48
CA LEU A 328 -6.43 5.33 23.87
C LEU A 328 -5.82 6.26 24.92
N ARG A 329 -6.47 6.45 26.06
CA ARG A 329 -5.93 7.25 27.18
C ARG A 329 -4.60 6.69 27.68
N ALA A 330 -4.49 5.37 27.85
CA ALA A 330 -3.22 4.74 28.21
C ALA A 330 -2.13 4.96 27.14
N LEU A 331 -2.49 4.87 25.86
CA LEU A 331 -1.58 5.11 24.74
C LEU A 331 -1.07 6.57 24.74
N VAL A 332 -1.96 7.54 24.93
CA VAL A 332 -1.61 8.98 24.99
C VAL A 332 -0.73 9.28 26.20
N ARG A 333 -1.04 8.72 27.38
CA ARG A 333 -0.18 8.83 28.58
C ARG A 333 1.24 8.33 28.33
N ARG A 334 1.37 7.19 27.64
CA ARG A 334 2.66 6.56 27.33
C ARG A 334 3.45 7.35 26.29
N LEU A 335 2.81 7.79 25.21
CA LEU A 335 3.50 8.36 24.06
C LEU A 335 3.69 9.87 24.13
N ARG A 336 2.85 10.57 24.90
CA ARG A 336 2.83 12.05 25.03
C ARG A 336 3.02 12.75 23.67
N PRO A 337 2.18 12.48 22.65
CA PRO A 337 2.29 13.18 21.38
C PRO A 337 2.08 14.69 21.60
N ARG A 338 2.63 15.55 20.73
CA ARG A 338 2.41 17.01 20.81
C ARG A 338 0.93 17.38 20.73
N ALA A 339 0.15 16.63 19.94
CA ALA A 339 -1.29 16.79 19.86
C ALA A 339 -2.00 15.47 19.51
N VAL A 340 -3.26 15.36 19.91
CA VAL A 340 -4.18 14.29 19.49
C VAL A 340 -5.29 14.87 18.61
N CYS A 341 -5.59 14.18 17.51
CA CYS A 341 -6.73 14.50 16.66
C CYS A 341 -7.71 13.32 16.62
N LEU A 342 -8.92 13.52 17.14
CA LEU A 342 -10.00 12.52 17.12
C LEU A 342 -10.88 12.75 15.89
N VAL A 343 -10.94 11.77 14.98
CA VAL A 343 -11.70 11.86 13.73
C VAL A 343 -13.04 11.16 13.87
N GLY A 344 -14.12 11.93 13.96
CA GLY A 344 -15.48 11.46 14.15
C GLY A 344 -16.00 11.68 15.57
N LEU A 345 -17.13 12.38 15.68
CA LEU A 345 -17.64 12.87 16.96
C LEU A 345 -18.12 11.78 17.92
N ARG A 346 -18.56 10.62 17.43
CA ARG A 346 -18.96 9.51 18.32
C ARG A 346 -17.77 8.99 19.13
N GLY A 347 -16.66 8.68 18.45
CA GLY A 347 -15.41 8.29 19.13
C GLY A 347 -14.85 9.42 19.98
N ALA A 348 -14.90 10.67 19.50
CA ALA A 348 -14.48 11.82 20.31
C ALA A 348 -15.26 11.93 21.62
N ARG A 349 -16.59 11.74 21.59
CA ARG A 349 -17.45 11.79 22.77
C ARG A 349 -17.24 10.60 23.71
N ALA A 350 -16.94 9.42 23.18
CA ALA A 350 -16.57 8.27 24.01
C ALA A 350 -15.28 8.52 24.81
N VAL A 351 -14.34 9.29 24.24
CA VAL A 351 -13.05 9.58 24.86
C VAL A 351 -13.12 10.80 25.78
N LEU A 352 -13.74 11.89 25.32
CA LEU A 352 -13.71 13.22 25.96
C LEU A 352 -14.99 13.58 26.72
N GLY A 353 -16.06 12.82 26.52
CA GLY A 353 -17.39 13.11 27.07
C GLY A 353 -18.36 13.75 26.07
N PRO A 354 -19.66 13.83 26.43
CA PRO A 354 -20.75 14.22 25.52
C PRO A 354 -20.67 15.67 25.01
N SER A 355 -19.92 16.54 25.69
CA SER A 355 -19.71 17.93 25.31
C SER A 355 -18.77 18.12 24.13
N ALA A 356 -18.03 17.09 23.68
CA ALA A 356 -17.10 17.21 22.55
C ALA A 356 -17.78 17.72 21.27
N ARG A 357 -17.16 18.72 20.63
CA ARG A 357 -17.60 19.38 19.37
C ARG A 357 -16.41 19.51 18.41
N PRO A 358 -16.64 19.66 17.09
CA PRO A 358 -15.54 19.95 16.15
C PRO A 358 -14.73 21.18 16.57
N GLY A 359 -13.41 21.10 16.47
CA GLY A 359 -12.48 22.16 16.87
C GLY A 359 -11.50 21.76 17.97
N PRO A 360 -10.71 22.73 18.48
CA PRO A 360 -9.87 22.51 19.66
C PRO A 360 -10.75 22.24 20.88
N GLN A 361 -10.32 21.32 21.74
CA GLN A 361 -11.04 20.98 22.96
C GLN A 361 -10.49 21.80 24.13
N ALA A 362 -11.37 22.24 25.03
CA ALA A 362 -10.99 23.03 26.21
C ALA A 362 -10.10 22.22 27.16
N GLU A 363 -10.49 20.98 27.44
CA GLU A 363 -9.73 20.08 28.29
C GLU A 363 -8.77 19.21 27.45
N PRO A 364 -7.48 19.11 27.84
CA PRO A 364 -6.53 18.25 27.18
C PRO A 364 -6.81 16.77 27.47
N LEU A 365 -6.51 15.89 26.52
CA LEU A 365 -6.60 14.45 26.70
C LEU A 365 -5.35 13.96 27.41
N GLU A 366 -5.47 13.59 28.70
CA GLU A 366 -4.33 13.15 29.51
C GLU A 366 -3.19 14.19 29.56
N GLY A 367 -3.54 15.48 29.57
CA GLY A 367 -2.57 16.58 29.52
C GLY A 367 -2.00 16.87 28.12
N VAL A 368 -2.47 16.18 27.08
CA VAL A 368 -2.10 16.44 25.68
C VAL A 368 -3.18 17.28 24.98
N PRO A 369 -2.82 18.39 24.30
CA PRO A 369 -3.76 19.17 23.49
C PRO A 369 -4.55 18.31 22.50
N CYS A 370 -5.88 18.49 22.47
CA CYS A 370 -6.77 17.65 21.68
C CYS A 370 -7.63 18.47 20.72
N PHE A 371 -7.82 17.96 19.51
CA PHE A 371 -8.68 18.53 18.47
C PHE A 371 -9.67 17.45 17.98
N ALA A 372 -10.95 17.78 17.91
CA ALA A 372 -11.95 16.87 17.35
C ALA A 372 -12.34 17.31 15.93
N LEU A 373 -12.41 16.34 15.02
CA LEU A 373 -12.90 16.53 13.65
C LEU A 373 -14.26 15.85 13.47
N PRO A 374 -15.10 16.36 12.54
CA PRO A 374 -16.27 15.62 12.10
C PRO A 374 -15.88 14.31 11.41
N ALA A 375 -16.86 13.42 11.19
CA ALA A 375 -16.63 12.20 10.43
C ALA A 375 -16.24 12.53 8.98
N THR A 376 -15.25 11.82 8.44
CA THR A 376 -14.75 11.98 7.07
C THR A 376 -15.34 10.98 6.08
N SER A 377 -16.10 10.00 6.58
CA SER A 377 -16.78 8.99 5.78
C SER A 377 -18.07 9.56 5.21
N GLY A 378 -18.29 9.42 3.90
CA GLY A 378 -19.55 9.80 3.25
C GLY A 378 -20.79 9.08 3.81
N ARG A 379 -20.61 7.92 4.47
CA ARG A 379 -21.70 7.17 5.12
C ARG A 379 -22.21 7.80 6.42
N GLN A 380 -21.47 8.76 6.97
CA GLN A 380 -21.75 9.42 8.25
C GLN A 380 -21.69 10.96 8.09
N ALA A 381 -21.95 11.45 6.88
CA ALA A 381 -21.76 12.84 6.53
C ALA A 381 -22.88 13.72 7.13
N ALA A 382 -22.65 14.18 8.36
CA ALA A 382 -23.39 15.31 8.92
C ALA A 382 -22.86 16.67 8.42
N TYR A 383 -21.68 16.68 7.78
CA TYR A 383 -20.99 17.86 7.27
C TYR A 383 -20.66 17.70 5.79
N GLY A 384 -20.82 18.78 5.04
CA GLY A 384 -20.44 18.84 3.64
C GLY A 384 -18.92 18.87 3.44
N ARG A 385 -18.46 18.56 2.21
CA ARG A 385 -17.04 18.57 1.84
C ARG A 385 -16.33 19.88 2.21
N ARG A 386 -16.98 21.03 1.97
CA ARG A 386 -16.41 22.35 2.26
C ARG A 386 -16.09 22.52 3.74
N GLU A 387 -17.01 22.10 4.61
CA GLU A 387 -16.87 22.20 6.07
C GLU A 387 -15.80 21.24 6.59
N VAL A 388 -15.78 19.99 6.11
CA VAL A 388 -14.72 19.04 6.46
C VAL A 388 -13.36 19.64 6.14
N PHE A 389 -13.17 20.19 4.93
CA PHE A 389 -11.89 20.81 4.55
C PHE A 389 -11.57 22.05 5.39
N ALA A 390 -12.58 22.84 5.78
CA ALA A 390 -12.38 23.99 6.67
C ALA A 390 -11.87 23.54 8.05
N TRP A 391 -12.40 22.45 8.61
CA TRP A 391 -11.92 21.89 9.87
C TRP A 391 -10.49 21.34 9.80
N PHE A 392 -10.09 20.71 8.70
CA PHE A 392 -8.69 20.30 8.53
C PHE A 392 -7.74 21.49 8.40
N ARG A 393 -8.15 22.58 7.74
CA ARG A 393 -7.37 23.83 7.73
C ARG A 393 -7.29 24.47 9.12
N ALA A 394 -8.37 24.41 9.89
CA ALA A 394 -8.37 24.86 11.28
C ALA A 394 -7.44 24.01 12.16
N LEU A 395 -7.43 22.69 11.98
CA LEU A 395 -6.49 21.78 12.64
C LEU A 395 -5.04 22.15 12.32
N ALA A 396 -4.71 22.43 11.04
CA ALA A 396 -3.37 22.83 10.64
C ALA A 396 -2.90 24.11 11.35
N ARG A 397 -3.72 25.17 11.30
CA ARG A 397 -3.42 26.44 12.00
C ARG A 397 -3.30 26.26 13.51
N TRP A 398 -4.19 25.48 14.11
CA TRP A 398 -4.15 25.23 15.54
C TRP A 398 -2.88 24.47 15.94
N LEU A 399 -2.48 23.47 15.16
CA LEU A 399 -1.29 22.66 15.43
C LEU A 399 0.01 23.48 15.40
N GLU A 400 0.09 24.53 14.58
CA GLU A 400 1.23 25.47 14.57
C GLU A 400 1.39 26.19 15.92
N GLY A 401 0.27 26.56 16.56
CA GLY A 401 0.26 27.25 17.86
C GLY A 401 0.45 26.34 19.09
N VAL A 402 0.41 25.01 18.94
CA VAL A 402 0.70 24.08 20.05
C VAL A 402 2.21 24.05 20.28
N ALA A 403 2.73 24.31 21.48
CA ALA A 403 4.19 24.31 21.71
C ALA A 403 4.86 22.99 21.25
N PRO A 404 6.10 23.02 20.70
CA PRO A 404 6.89 21.81 20.52
C PRO A 404 7.09 21.14 21.89
N GLY A 405 6.76 19.84 21.97
CA GLY A 405 6.91 19.04 23.18
C GLY A 405 8.28 18.40 23.32
#